data_AF-A0A6A4VI15-F1
#
_entry.id   AF-A0A6A4VI15-F1
#
_cell.length_a   1.000
_cell.length_b   1.000
_cell.length_c   1.000
_cell.angle_alpha   90.00
_cell.angle_beta   90.00
_cell.angle_gamma   90.00
#
_symmetry.space_group_name_H-M   'P 1'
#
loop_
_entity.id
_entity.type
_entity.pdbx_description
1 polymer ?
#
loop_
_entity_poly.entity_id
_entity_poly.type
_entity_poly.pdbx_seq_one_letter_code
_entity_poly.pdbx_strand_id
1 'polypeptide(L)'
;MGRIGLQRVVTVQAVGSQTHLYPVERWTSLQPIPGCSPARSVTCEVSFFNRSLSGECNHPQRPFLGRALTDLGRISSATYEDRLYTPRSSAGDGSVLPSADTAGALVFRHRSRRPLTKWAALWTELLQRDLARLSTLRLPSGRRPDCCTEQHPACLPLTVAGRCVSFVRALPAPELDCVMRPAAPLSAASSYLDLETLVRQL
;
A
#
# COMPACT_ATOMS: atom_id res chain seq x y z
N MET A 1 18.60 -3.28 28.28
CA MET A 1 18.86 -2.00 27.58
C MET A 1 19.57 -2.34 26.27
N GLY A 2 18.82 -2.70 25.22
CA GLY A 2 19.38 -3.04 23.92
C GLY A 2 19.71 -1.78 23.15
N ARG A 3 20.97 -1.61 22.76
CA ARG A 3 21.41 -0.54 21.86
C ARG A 3 20.77 -0.80 20.49
N ILE A 4 19.69 -0.10 20.19
CA ILE A 4 19.22 0.05 18.82
C ILE A 4 20.22 1.02 18.19
N GLY A 5 21.13 0.49 17.37
CA GLY A 5 22.00 1.31 16.55
C GLY A 5 21.12 2.24 15.72
N LEU A 6 21.38 3.55 15.83
CA LEU A 6 20.83 4.59 14.97
C LEU A 6 21.42 4.40 13.55
N GLN A 7 21.06 3.30 12.89
CA GLN A 7 21.05 3.31 11.44
C GLN A 7 19.95 4.29 11.06
N ARG A 8 20.33 5.29 10.27
CA ARG A 8 19.47 6.36 9.75
C ARG A 8 18.05 5.81 9.55
N VAL A 9 17.09 6.30 10.32
CA VAL A 9 15.67 6.12 10.02
C VAL A 9 15.42 6.98 8.77
N VAL A 10 15.88 6.49 7.63
CA VAL A 10 15.22 6.80 6.36
C VAL A 10 13.81 6.27 6.59
N THR A 11 12.79 7.06 6.36
CA THR A 11 11.42 6.57 6.28
C THR A 11 11.37 5.59 5.12
N VAL A 12 11.79 4.33 5.36
CA VAL A 12 11.80 3.28 4.36
C VAL A 12 10.37 2.77 4.27
N GLN A 13 9.49 3.57 3.67
CA GLN A 13 8.68 2.91 2.66
C GLN A 13 9.66 2.52 1.57
N ALA A 14 9.73 1.22 1.29
CA ALA A 14 10.52 0.79 0.16
C ALA A 14 10.07 1.55 -1.07
N VAL A 15 11.00 1.77 -1.99
CA VAL A 15 10.76 2.66 -3.09
C VAL A 15 10.16 1.86 -4.24
N GLY A 16 8.91 2.17 -4.58
CA GLY A 16 8.15 1.51 -5.65
C GLY A 16 8.53 1.99 -7.05
N SER A 17 7.56 2.00 -7.97
CA SER A 17 7.74 2.55 -9.34
C SER A 17 7.93 4.06 -9.40
N GLN A 18 8.00 4.72 -8.25
CA GLN A 18 8.05 6.18 -8.05
C GLN A 18 9.40 6.85 -8.36
N THR A 19 10.46 6.09 -8.65
CA THR A 19 11.82 6.64 -8.82
C THR A 19 12.20 6.98 -10.24
N HIS A 20 11.62 6.27 -11.20
CA HIS A 20 11.97 6.38 -12.61
C HIS A 20 10.71 6.18 -13.43
N LEU A 21 10.24 7.25 -14.09
CA LEU A 21 9.36 7.11 -15.23
C LEU A 21 10.22 6.65 -16.40
N TYR A 22 9.94 5.49 -16.98
CA TYR A 22 10.61 5.10 -18.22
C TYR A 22 10.12 6.02 -19.35
N PRO A 23 11.03 6.63 -20.13
CA PRO A 23 10.62 7.48 -21.25
C PRO A 23 9.82 6.68 -22.27
N VAL A 24 8.81 7.34 -22.83
CA VAL A 24 7.84 6.74 -23.77
C VAL A 24 8.48 6.38 -25.13
N GLU A 25 9.81 6.40 -25.26
CA GLU A 25 10.54 6.12 -26.50
C GLU A 25 11.28 4.77 -26.45
N ARG A 26 11.26 4.08 -25.30
CA ARG A 26 11.96 2.79 -25.09
C ARG A 26 11.02 1.57 -25.03
N TRP A 27 9.88 1.62 -25.74
CA TRP A 27 8.84 0.57 -25.75
C TRP A 27 9.08 -0.56 -26.76
N THR A 28 10.31 -0.92 -27.09
CA THR A 28 10.51 -2.01 -28.06
C THR A 28 10.22 -3.41 -27.49
N SER A 29 9.96 -3.56 -26.18
CA SER A 29 9.75 -4.87 -25.53
C SER A 29 8.71 -4.95 -24.41
N LEU A 30 8.00 -3.86 -24.05
CA LEU A 30 6.96 -3.89 -23.01
C LEU A 30 5.62 -3.42 -23.58
N GLN A 31 4.55 -4.18 -23.36
CA GLN A 31 3.20 -3.78 -23.74
C GLN A 31 2.63 -2.80 -22.69
N PRO A 32 2.25 -1.57 -23.08
CA PRO A 32 1.58 -0.64 -22.17
C PRO A 32 0.21 -1.16 -21.76
N ILE A 33 -0.22 -0.82 -20.55
CA ILE A 33 -1.59 -1.09 -20.07
C ILE A 33 -2.60 -0.40 -21.00
N PRO A 34 -3.54 -1.13 -21.63
CA PRO A 34 -4.56 -0.52 -22.49
C PRO A 34 -5.38 0.54 -21.75
N GLY A 35 -5.52 1.73 -22.33
CA GLY A 35 -6.27 2.84 -21.73
C GLY A 35 -5.54 3.59 -20.60
N CYS A 36 -4.29 3.24 -20.30
CA CYS A 36 -3.46 3.97 -19.34
C CYS A 36 -2.69 5.10 -20.03
N SER A 37 -2.60 6.26 -19.38
CA SER A 37 -1.74 7.37 -19.80
C SER A 37 -0.63 7.58 -18.78
N PRO A 38 0.66 7.55 -19.17
CA PRO A 38 1.76 7.75 -18.23
C PRO A 38 1.65 9.09 -17.50
N ALA A 39 2.12 9.11 -16.25
CA ALA A 39 2.24 10.32 -15.47
C ALA A 39 3.15 11.32 -16.19
N ARG A 40 2.73 12.59 -16.20
CA ARG A 40 3.53 13.66 -16.81
C ARG A 40 4.81 13.87 -16.00
N SER A 41 5.91 14.18 -16.67
CA SER A 41 7.13 14.61 -15.99
C SER A 41 6.87 15.89 -15.19
N VAL A 42 7.36 15.94 -13.96
CA VAL A 42 7.23 17.11 -13.07
C VAL A 42 8.62 17.72 -12.88
N THR A 43 8.70 19.04 -12.98
CA THR A 43 9.91 19.82 -12.64
C THR A 43 9.64 20.52 -11.32
N CYS A 44 10.50 20.27 -10.32
CA CYS A 44 10.31 20.80 -8.98
C CYS A 44 11.02 22.15 -8.80
N GLU A 45 10.31 23.13 -8.27
CA GLU A 45 10.88 24.42 -7.88
C GLU A 45 11.51 24.30 -6.48
N VAL A 46 12.83 24.45 -6.40
CA VAL A 46 13.58 24.30 -5.14
C VAL A 46 13.50 25.51 -4.20
N SER A 47 12.97 26.64 -4.67
CA SER A 47 12.73 27.86 -3.88
C SER A 47 11.48 27.78 -3.01
N PHE A 48 10.61 26.81 -3.23
CA PHE A 48 9.34 26.70 -2.50
C PHE A 48 9.59 26.14 -1.08
N PHE A 49 9.16 26.88 -0.06
CA PHE A 49 9.46 26.56 1.34
C PHE A 49 8.48 25.54 1.97
N ASN A 50 7.25 25.46 1.45
CA ASN A 50 6.20 24.62 2.02
C ASN A 50 6.14 23.24 1.34
N ARG A 51 5.73 22.21 2.08
CA ARG A 51 5.46 20.89 1.49
C ARG A 51 4.19 20.94 0.65
N SER A 52 4.15 20.21 -0.46
CA SER A 52 2.92 19.97 -1.19
C SER A 52 2.01 19.03 -0.40
N LEU A 53 0.68 19.17 -0.54
CA LEU A 53 -0.30 18.31 0.14
C LEU A 53 -0.23 16.85 -0.29
N SER A 54 0.31 16.58 -1.48
CA SER A 54 0.51 15.22 -1.98
C SER A 54 1.86 14.65 -1.58
N GLY A 55 2.81 15.43 -1.05
CA GLY A 55 4.20 15.02 -0.87
C GLY A 55 5.05 15.04 -2.15
N GLU A 56 4.48 15.46 -3.29
CA GLU A 56 5.20 15.66 -4.54
C GLU A 56 6.31 16.70 -4.39
N CYS A 57 7.42 16.50 -5.11
CA CYS A 57 8.59 17.39 -5.10
C CYS A 57 9.38 17.48 -3.78
N ASN A 58 9.07 16.63 -2.81
CA ASN A 58 9.92 16.46 -1.62
C ASN A 58 11.34 15.99 -2.01
N HIS A 59 11.45 15.22 -3.10
CA HIS A 59 12.72 14.89 -3.75
C HIS A 59 12.79 15.54 -5.15
N PRO A 60 13.56 16.64 -5.37
CA PRO A 60 13.54 17.39 -6.62
C PRO A 60 13.88 16.59 -7.89
N GLN A 61 14.82 15.64 -7.77
CA GLN A 61 15.21 14.77 -8.89
C GLN A 61 14.25 13.58 -9.11
N ARG A 62 13.37 13.30 -8.14
CA ARG A 62 12.41 12.18 -8.15
C ARG A 62 11.08 12.64 -7.58
N PRO A 63 10.32 13.47 -8.33
CA PRO A 63 9.17 14.20 -7.80
C PRO A 63 8.08 13.33 -7.17
N PHE A 64 7.93 12.10 -7.66
CA PHE A 64 6.89 11.15 -7.22
C PHE A 64 7.30 10.29 -6.02
N LEU A 65 8.56 10.35 -5.60
CA LEU A 65 9.05 9.56 -4.48
C LEU A 65 8.28 9.93 -3.21
N GLY A 66 7.61 8.96 -2.60
CA GLY A 66 6.88 9.14 -1.35
C GLY A 66 5.60 9.98 -1.47
N ARG A 67 5.14 10.24 -2.69
CA ARG A 67 3.90 10.99 -2.94
C ARG A 67 2.68 10.13 -2.56
N ALA A 68 1.59 10.76 -2.16
CA ALA A 68 0.29 10.11 -2.04
C ALA A 68 -0.22 9.61 -3.40
N LEU A 69 -1.18 8.66 -3.34
CA LEU A 69 -1.84 8.04 -4.49
C LEU A 69 -0.87 7.28 -5.41
N THR A 70 0.13 6.65 -4.79
CA THR A 70 1.07 5.75 -5.46
C THR A 70 1.16 4.43 -4.66
N ASP A 71 1.95 3.51 -5.18
CA ASP A 71 2.17 2.21 -4.58
C ASP A 71 2.90 2.29 -3.23
N LEU A 72 2.53 1.41 -2.29
CA LEU A 72 3.45 1.04 -1.23
C LEU A 72 4.60 0.26 -1.86
N GLY A 73 5.82 0.80 -1.79
CA GLY A 73 6.93 0.09 -2.38
C GLY A 73 7.34 -1.14 -1.57
N ARG A 74 8.20 -1.94 -2.21
CA ARG A 74 8.43 -3.33 -1.83
C ARG A 74 9.86 -3.56 -1.38
N ILE A 75 10.05 -4.12 -0.18
CA ILE A 75 11.37 -4.57 0.30
C ILE A 75 11.76 -5.91 -0.37
N SER A 76 10.77 -6.71 -0.76
CA SER A 76 10.94 -7.99 -1.45
C SER A 76 9.91 -8.17 -2.57
N SER A 77 10.21 -9.06 -3.51
CA SER A 77 9.32 -9.37 -4.64
C SER A 77 7.92 -9.80 -4.20
N ALA A 78 6.91 -9.44 -4.98
CA ALA A 78 5.53 -9.87 -4.74
C ALA A 78 5.39 -11.39 -4.86
N THR A 79 4.49 -11.97 -4.06
CA THR A 79 4.17 -13.41 -4.11
C THR A 79 2.66 -13.59 -4.28
N TYR A 80 2.23 -13.60 -5.55
CA TYR A 80 0.85 -13.90 -5.97
C TYR A 80 0.79 -15.27 -6.62
N GLU A 81 -0.37 -15.92 -6.58
CA GLU A 81 -0.59 -17.22 -7.21
C GLU A 81 -0.34 -17.15 -8.73
N ASP A 82 -0.89 -16.11 -9.37
CA ASP A 82 -0.73 -15.79 -10.79
C ASP A 82 0.47 -14.85 -11.07
N ARG A 83 1.29 -14.59 -10.06
CA ARG A 83 2.40 -13.62 -10.07
C ARG A 83 1.98 -12.15 -10.33
N LEU A 84 0.70 -11.84 -10.40
CA LEU A 84 0.18 -10.51 -10.75
C LEU A 84 -0.73 -9.93 -9.68
N TYR A 85 -1.82 -10.61 -9.33
CA TYR A 85 -2.87 -10.05 -8.49
C TYR A 85 -3.57 -11.08 -7.61
N THR A 86 -3.66 -12.34 -8.05
CA THR A 86 -4.45 -13.37 -7.34
C THR A 86 -3.78 -13.75 -6.01
N PRO A 87 -4.47 -13.62 -4.87
CA PRO A 87 -3.92 -14.04 -3.57
C PRO A 87 -3.56 -15.52 -3.60
N ARG A 88 -2.49 -15.88 -2.90
CA ARG A 88 -2.05 -17.28 -2.82
C ARG A 88 -3.08 -18.14 -2.10
N SER A 89 -3.25 -19.36 -2.60
CA SER A 89 -3.98 -20.43 -1.90
C SER A 89 -3.05 -21.52 -1.39
N SER A 90 -1.81 -21.58 -1.90
CA SER A 90 -0.85 -22.64 -1.63
C SER A 90 0.46 -22.11 -1.03
N ALA A 91 1.03 -22.88 -0.10
CA ALA A 91 2.33 -22.66 0.51
C ALA A 91 3.47 -23.04 -0.45
N GLY A 92 4.72 -22.77 -0.06
CA GLY A 92 5.89 -23.03 -0.92
C GLY A 92 6.15 -24.53 -1.17
N ASP A 93 5.65 -25.39 -0.30
CA ASP A 93 5.71 -26.85 -0.40
C ASP A 93 4.49 -27.46 -1.14
N GLY A 94 3.60 -26.63 -1.66
CA GLY A 94 2.38 -27.04 -2.35
C GLY A 94 1.19 -27.39 -1.44
N SER A 95 1.35 -27.32 -0.10
CA SER A 95 0.24 -27.50 0.83
C SER A 95 -0.74 -26.31 0.77
N VAL A 96 -2.01 -26.54 1.13
CA VAL A 96 -3.02 -25.46 1.16
C VAL A 96 -2.75 -24.53 2.34
N LEU A 97 -2.78 -23.21 2.11
CA LEU A 97 -2.62 -22.22 3.18
C LEU A 97 -3.75 -22.33 4.21
N PRO A 98 -3.45 -22.20 5.52
CA PRO A 98 -4.47 -22.22 6.54
C PRO A 98 -5.45 -21.06 6.37
N SER A 99 -6.70 -21.27 6.80
CA SER A 99 -7.70 -20.19 6.82
C SER A 99 -7.22 -19.02 7.69
N ALA A 100 -7.68 -17.80 7.36
CA ALA A 100 -7.34 -16.60 8.12
C ALA A 100 -7.71 -16.70 9.61
N ASP A 101 -8.80 -17.40 9.94
CA ASP A 101 -9.22 -17.63 11.33
C ASP A 101 -8.24 -18.56 12.06
N THR A 102 -7.85 -19.67 11.43
CA THR A 102 -6.84 -20.59 11.98
C THR A 102 -5.51 -19.89 12.22
N ALA A 103 -5.03 -19.12 11.25
CA ALA A 103 -3.79 -18.36 11.37
C ALA A 103 -3.89 -17.25 12.43
N GLY A 104 -5.00 -16.50 12.45
CA GLY A 104 -5.25 -15.42 13.41
C GLY A 104 -5.33 -15.92 14.85
N ALA A 105 -5.99 -17.07 15.08
CA ALA A 105 -6.12 -17.66 16.41
C ALA A 105 -4.76 -17.97 17.05
N LEU A 106 -3.75 -18.37 16.26
CA LEU A 106 -2.38 -18.60 16.76
C LEU A 106 -1.75 -17.31 17.28
N VAL A 107 -1.95 -16.19 16.57
CA VAL A 107 -1.42 -14.87 16.97
C VAL A 107 -2.12 -14.36 18.23
N PHE A 108 -3.45 -14.45 18.29
CA PHE A 108 -4.23 -13.94 19.43
C PHE A 108 -3.95 -14.68 20.74
N ARG A 109 -3.54 -15.96 20.67
CA ARG A 109 -3.15 -16.73 21.86
C ARG A 109 -1.88 -16.20 22.54
N HIS A 110 -1.07 -15.40 21.85
CA HIS A 110 0.15 -14.80 22.41
C HIS A 110 -0.07 -13.35 22.85
N ARG A 111 -0.86 -13.15 23.91
CA ARG A 111 -1.02 -11.83 24.54
C ARG A 111 0.25 -11.39 25.25
N SER A 112 0.64 -10.13 25.06
CA SER A 112 1.74 -9.50 25.82
C SER A 112 1.40 -9.45 27.31
N ARG A 113 2.35 -9.90 28.15
CA ARG A 113 2.25 -9.82 29.61
C ARG A 113 2.49 -8.41 30.17
N ARG A 114 2.92 -7.47 29.32
CA ARG A 114 3.21 -6.07 29.68
C ARG A 114 2.55 -5.16 28.64
N PRO A 115 1.25 -4.85 28.79
CA PRO A 115 0.56 -4.00 27.83
C PRO A 115 1.17 -2.58 27.86
N LEU A 116 1.31 -1.98 26.68
CA LEU A 116 1.65 -0.56 26.57
C LEU A 116 0.47 0.31 27.01
N THR A 117 0.73 1.59 27.27
CA THR A 117 -0.33 2.55 27.59
C THR A 117 -1.27 2.72 26.40
N LYS A 118 -2.53 3.10 26.65
CA LYS A 118 -3.49 3.45 25.59
C LYS A 118 -2.95 4.55 24.68
N TRP A 119 -2.14 5.47 25.24
CA TRP A 119 -1.49 6.54 24.49
C TRP A 119 -0.53 6.01 23.42
N ALA A 120 0.21 4.94 23.70
CA ALA A 120 1.09 4.32 22.71
C ALA A 120 0.29 3.73 21.52
N ALA A 121 -0.87 3.13 21.79
CA ALA A 121 -1.75 2.62 20.74
C ALA A 121 -2.29 3.75 19.84
N LEU A 122 -2.79 4.84 20.46
CA LEU A 122 -3.28 6.01 19.73
C LEU A 122 -2.19 6.67 18.88
N TRP A 123 -1.00 6.88 19.44
CA TRP A 123 0.14 7.43 18.70
C TRP A 123 0.56 6.55 17.53
N THR A 124 0.55 5.23 17.72
CA THR A 124 0.89 4.28 16.66
C THR A 124 -0.11 4.36 15.52
N GLU A 125 -1.41 4.45 15.83
CA GLU A 125 -2.47 4.60 14.82
C GLU A 125 -2.35 5.93 14.07
N LEU A 126 -2.05 7.02 14.77
CA LEU A 126 -1.82 8.33 14.16
C LEU A 126 -0.64 8.28 13.18
N LEU A 127 0.52 7.78 13.63
CA LEU A 127 1.72 7.67 12.79
C LEU A 127 1.51 6.74 11.58
N GLN A 128 0.81 5.62 11.77
CA GLN A 128 0.50 4.71 10.66
C GLN A 128 -0.35 5.40 9.60
N ARG A 129 -1.39 6.14 10.01
CA ARG A 129 -2.28 6.85 9.08
C ARG A 129 -1.62 8.03 8.39
N ASP A 130 -0.60 8.63 9.00
CA ASP A 130 0.22 9.69 8.40
C ASP A 130 1.13 9.13 7.31
N LEU A 131 1.79 8.00 7.57
CA LEU A 131 2.73 7.38 6.64
C LEU A 131 2.06 6.56 5.52
N ALA A 132 0.93 5.93 5.81
CA ALA A 132 0.29 5.01 4.88
C ALA A 132 -1.20 4.88 5.15
N ARG A 133 -2.02 5.13 4.13
CA ARG A 133 -3.47 4.90 4.22
C ARG A 133 -3.94 4.06 3.06
N LEU A 134 -4.06 2.77 3.29
CA LEU A 134 -4.56 1.83 2.28
C LEU A 134 -5.97 2.21 1.85
N SER A 135 -6.16 2.38 0.55
CA SER A 135 -7.49 2.56 -0.02
C SER A 135 -8.07 1.21 -0.44
N THR A 136 -9.38 1.07 -0.28
CA THR A 136 -10.15 -0.10 -0.71
C THR A 136 -11.12 0.33 -1.80
N LEU A 137 -11.52 -0.62 -2.64
CA LEU A 137 -12.50 -0.36 -3.68
C LEU A 137 -13.81 0.15 -3.07
N ARG A 138 -14.39 1.16 -3.72
CA ARG A 138 -15.77 1.57 -3.55
C ARG A 138 -16.51 1.41 -4.87
N LEU A 139 -17.74 0.93 -4.79
CA LEU A 139 -18.65 0.84 -5.93
C LEU A 139 -19.07 2.24 -6.41
N PRO A 140 -19.69 2.39 -7.59
CA PRO A 140 -20.18 3.68 -8.07
C PRO A 140 -21.13 4.40 -7.09
N SER A 141 -21.86 3.64 -6.26
CA SER A 141 -22.70 4.18 -5.19
C SER A 141 -21.93 4.69 -3.97
N GLY A 142 -20.60 4.63 -3.96
CA GLY A 142 -19.73 5.04 -2.86
C GLY A 142 -19.62 4.01 -1.72
N ARG A 143 -20.43 2.95 -1.71
CA ARG A 143 -20.35 1.88 -0.71
C ARG A 143 -19.23 0.89 -1.00
N ARG A 144 -18.79 0.15 0.01
CA ARG A 144 -17.95 -1.05 -0.18
C ARG A 144 -18.83 -2.22 -0.66
N PRO A 145 -18.33 -3.09 -1.55
CA PRO A 145 -19.05 -4.31 -1.91
C PRO A 145 -19.18 -5.24 -0.69
N ASP A 146 -20.31 -5.94 -0.58
CA ASP A 146 -20.47 -7.02 0.39
C ASP A 146 -19.95 -8.32 -0.22
N CYS A 147 -18.72 -8.69 0.12
CA CYS A 147 -18.04 -9.85 -0.44
C CYS A 147 -18.61 -11.20 -0.01
N CYS A 148 -19.58 -11.23 0.91
CA CYS A 148 -20.30 -12.45 1.26
C CYS A 148 -21.45 -12.76 0.28
N THR A 149 -21.95 -11.77 -0.44
CA THR A 149 -23.11 -11.88 -1.32
C THR A 149 -22.80 -11.48 -2.76
N GLU A 150 -21.84 -10.58 -2.96
CA GLU A 150 -21.46 -10.03 -4.26
C GLU A 150 -20.19 -10.69 -4.80
N GLN A 151 -20.19 -10.94 -6.11
CA GLN A 151 -18.98 -11.37 -6.82
C GLN A 151 -18.27 -10.15 -7.40
N HIS A 152 -17.08 -9.86 -6.88
CA HIS A 152 -16.23 -8.77 -7.36
C HIS A 152 -14.75 -9.17 -7.33
N PRO A 153 -13.91 -8.82 -8.32
CA PRO A 153 -12.48 -9.18 -8.32
C PRO A 153 -11.67 -8.72 -7.10
N ALA A 154 -12.12 -7.63 -6.47
CA ALA A 154 -11.53 -7.09 -5.23
C ALA A 154 -12.01 -7.81 -3.95
N CYS A 155 -13.00 -8.70 -4.04
CA CYS A 155 -13.52 -9.41 -2.89
C CYS A 155 -12.65 -10.61 -2.52
N LEU A 156 -12.47 -10.81 -1.22
CA LEU A 156 -11.80 -11.97 -0.64
C LEU A 156 -12.52 -12.32 0.67
N PRO A 157 -13.72 -12.93 0.61
CA PRO A 157 -14.50 -13.25 1.80
C PRO A 157 -13.71 -14.16 2.73
N LEU A 158 -13.79 -13.87 4.03
CA LEU A 158 -13.12 -14.65 5.06
C LEU A 158 -14.16 -15.48 5.81
N THR A 159 -13.82 -16.72 6.15
CA THR A 159 -14.65 -17.55 7.03
C THR A 159 -14.08 -17.52 8.43
N VAL A 160 -14.85 -17.00 9.39
CA VAL A 160 -14.49 -16.90 10.81
C VAL A 160 -15.57 -17.57 11.64
N ALA A 161 -15.21 -18.59 12.42
CA ALA A 161 -16.14 -19.40 13.22
C ALA A 161 -17.36 -19.91 12.40
N GLY A 162 -17.13 -20.32 11.15
CA GLY A 162 -18.18 -20.81 10.24
C GLY A 162 -19.08 -19.73 9.65
N ARG A 163 -18.79 -18.44 9.88
CA ARG A 163 -19.54 -17.31 9.33
C ARG A 163 -18.70 -16.52 8.33
N CYS A 164 -19.33 -16.01 7.28
CA CYS A 164 -18.67 -15.14 6.33
C CYS A 164 -18.46 -13.74 6.93
N VAL A 165 -17.26 -13.20 6.72
CA VAL A 165 -16.89 -11.82 7.00
C VAL A 165 -16.48 -11.18 5.69
N SER A 166 -17.20 -10.11 5.32
CA SER A 166 -16.90 -9.35 4.10
C SER A 166 -15.54 -8.68 4.24
N PHE A 167 -14.63 -9.01 3.32
CA PHE A 167 -13.30 -8.41 3.25
C PHE A 167 -12.99 -8.01 1.82
N VAL A 168 -12.72 -6.72 1.65
CA VAL A 168 -12.38 -6.08 0.38
C VAL A 168 -10.89 -5.82 0.36
N ARG A 169 -10.21 -6.27 -0.69
CA ARG A 169 -8.78 -6.08 -0.87
C ARG A 169 -8.45 -4.61 -1.10
N ALA A 170 -7.23 -4.23 -0.74
CA ALA A 170 -6.70 -2.91 -1.07
C ALA A 170 -6.69 -2.69 -2.59
N LEU A 171 -6.93 -1.45 -3.02
CA LEU A 171 -6.83 -1.07 -4.42
C LEU A 171 -5.40 -1.28 -4.92
N PRO A 172 -5.20 -1.85 -6.11
CA PRO A 172 -3.91 -1.80 -6.77
C PRO A 172 -3.60 -0.34 -7.12
N ALA A 173 -2.37 0.10 -6.84
CA ALA A 173 -1.89 1.39 -7.27
C ALA A 173 -1.74 1.43 -8.79
N PRO A 174 -2.08 2.55 -9.44
CA PRO A 174 -1.77 2.73 -10.85
C PRO A 174 -0.26 2.87 -11.03
N GLU A 175 0.27 2.23 -12.06
CA GLU A 175 1.68 2.36 -12.44
C GLU A 175 1.88 3.70 -13.15
N LEU A 176 2.80 4.51 -12.66
CA LEU A 176 3.03 5.86 -13.19
C LEU A 176 3.55 5.85 -14.62
N ASP A 177 4.17 4.75 -15.06
CA ASP A 177 4.71 4.55 -16.40
C ASP A 177 3.84 3.62 -17.26
N CYS A 178 2.65 3.21 -16.78
CA CYS A 178 1.74 2.30 -17.48
C CYS A 178 2.36 0.94 -17.86
N VAL A 179 3.39 0.49 -17.15
CA VAL A 179 4.00 -0.83 -17.33
C VAL A 179 3.34 -1.83 -16.39
N MET A 180 2.83 -2.94 -16.92
CA MET A 180 2.26 -4.01 -16.11
C MET A 180 3.29 -4.58 -15.12
N ARG A 181 2.94 -4.59 -13.83
CA ARG A 181 3.73 -5.16 -12.74
C ARG A 181 2.83 -5.91 -11.75
N PRO A 182 3.40 -6.78 -10.89
CA PRO A 182 2.63 -7.36 -9.80
C PRO A 182 2.02 -6.28 -8.92
N ALA A 183 0.70 -6.32 -8.77
CA ALA A 183 -0.09 -5.26 -8.15
C ALA A 183 0.44 -4.89 -6.77
N ALA A 184 0.72 -3.61 -6.53
CA ALA A 184 1.07 -3.09 -5.21
C ALA A 184 -0.11 -2.34 -4.59
N PRO A 185 -0.33 -2.40 -3.26
CA PRO A 185 -1.42 -1.65 -2.63
C PRO A 185 -1.24 -0.13 -2.78
N LEU A 186 -2.32 0.57 -3.08
CA LEU A 186 -2.38 2.04 -3.14
C LEU A 186 -2.37 2.65 -1.73
N SER A 187 -1.41 3.55 -1.49
CA SER A 187 -1.47 4.48 -0.36
C SER A 187 -2.18 5.77 -0.79
N ALA A 188 -3.25 6.13 -0.10
CA ALA A 188 -3.86 7.44 -0.23
C ALA A 188 -3.11 8.52 0.57
N ALA A 189 -2.14 8.15 1.39
CA ALA A 189 -1.31 9.08 2.14
C ALA A 189 0.11 9.18 1.55
N SER A 190 0.77 10.31 1.79
CA SER A 190 2.19 10.50 1.52
C SER A 190 3.03 9.59 2.43
N SER A 191 4.27 9.32 2.06
CA SER A 191 5.19 8.49 2.84
C SER A 191 5.96 9.27 3.90
N TYR A 192 5.56 10.51 4.17
CA TYR A 192 6.25 11.44 5.06
C TYR A 192 5.49 11.64 6.36
N LEU A 193 6.20 12.01 7.43
CA LEU A 193 5.57 12.51 8.64
C LEU A 193 5.32 14.01 8.45
N ASP A 194 4.20 14.35 7.82
CA ASP A 194 3.81 15.70 7.44
C ASP A 194 2.44 16.11 7.99
N LEU A 195 1.89 15.34 8.93
CA LEU A 195 0.60 15.58 9.58
C LEU A 195 -0.57 15.60 8.58
N GLU A 196 -0.49 14.81 7.50
CA GLU A 196 -1.56 14.63 6.53
C GLU A 196 -2.92 14.35 7.19
N THR A 197 -2.92 13.58 8.29
CA THR A 197 -4.14 13.28 9.05
C THR A 197 -4.89 14.51 9.58
N LEU A 198 -4.20 15.64 9.77
CA LEU A 198 -4.79 16.92 10.18
C LEU A 198 -5.12 17.81 8.98
N VAL A 199 -4.27 17.83 7.96
CA VAL A 199 -4.37 18.81 6.85
C VAL A 199 -5.41 18.41 5.80
N ARG A 200 -5.65 17.11 5.60
CA ARG A 200 -6.56 16.60 4.54
C ARG A 200 -8.01 16.35 4.99
N GLN A 201 -8.36 16.73 6.22
CA GLN A 201 -9.75 16.69 6.72
C GLN A 201 -10.51 18.00 6.48
N LEU A 202 -9.83 19.04 5.98
CA LEU A 202 -10.38 20.32 5.56
C LEU A 202 -10.51 20.36 4.03
#